data_AF-A0ABD6BZT4-F1
#
_entry.id   AF-A0ABD6BZT4-F1
#
_cell.length_a   1.000
_cell.length_b   1.000
_cell.length_c   1.000
_cell.angle_alpha   90.00
_cell.angle_beta   90.00
_cell.angle_gamma   90.00
#
_symmetry.space_group_name_H-M   'P 1'
#
loop_
_entity.id
_entity.type
_entity.pdbx_description
1 polymer ?
#
loop_
_entity_poly.entity_id
_entity_poly.type
_entity_poly.pdbx_seq_one_letter_code
_entity_poly.pdbx_strand_id
1 'polypeptide(L)'
;MTFDRSALSRLGGDSLPSLRSLPWAEDDASACRCDPTFREPVGTGVDDRVVLAVDADKCPGRGDLAASPDCLATVITALTDRDADIVRTHHGGRERTYAGRAAACLIAAGRFCEQVAFHESRLADRVRRDPVAAAREADGRAGVPKRIAAETALSEVVAGADTTGDVLRAHTGPQIAATRVASEPPPRAVLVDRWDLDTGATVRLYEGEKTLRTYHLTPPAAGLDDEAIARLAAAKDRLLDDPVGGDRAPGRAVRAIAAEGDSVSTLVDVLRRHTRGYGVFEHVFADDRVSDATLTAPVSENPLRVVVDGERCRTNVRLPPEGAATLASRLRRTSGRGFSRASPTLDATLETEAGRVRVAATTAPASDGLAFAFRRGDPDAWTLARLVSVGTVTADAAGLLSVAVERGVTGLVAGGRGAGKTTALGSLLWELPPKTRSILIEDTPELPAAAVAAAG
;
A
#
# COMPACT_ATOMS: atom_id res chain seq x y z
N MET A 1 -9.07 71.12 13.96
CA MET A 1 -10.41 71.73 13.87
C MET A 1 -11.32 70.98 14.82
N THR A 2 -11.77 71.66 15.86
CA THR A 2 -12.56 71.12 16.98
C THR A 2 -13.99 70.86 16.50
N PHE A 3 -14.48 69.62 16.60
CA PHE A 3 -15.87 69.31 16.28
C PHE A 3 -16.72 69.33 17.57
N ASP A 4 -17.76 70.16 17.50
CA ASP A 4 -18.75 70.43 18.53
C ASP A 4 -19.64 69.19 18.79
N ARG A 5 -19.93 68.93 20.07
CA ARG A 5 -20.49 67.67 20.60
C ARG A 5 -21.92 67.82 21.14
N SER A 6 -22.63 68.87 20.78
CA SER A 6 -23.99 69.12 21.25
C SER A 6 -25.00 69.27 20.12
N ALA A 7 -25.27 68.19 19.39
CA ALA A 7 -26.57 68.03 18.74
C ALA A 7 -26.86 66.55 18.52
N LEU A 8 -28.03 66.12 18.97
CA LEU A 8 -28.68 64.84 18.68
C LEU A 8 -28.38 63.67 19.65
N SER A 9 -28.33 63.99 20.94
CA SER A 9 -29.13 63.22 21.90
C SER A 9 -30.60 63.58 21.71
N ARG A 10 -31.35 62.75 20.98
CA ARG A 10 -32.81 62.53 21.05
C ARG A 10 -33.25 61.80 19.79
N LEU A 11 -33.43 60.50 19.91
CA LEU A 11 -34.58 59.71 19.43
C LEU A 11 -34.27 58.25 19.81
N GLY A 12 -34.81 57.84 20.95
CA GLY A 12 -34.94 56.43 21.29
C GLY A 12 -36.14 55.84 20.53
N GLY A 13 -36.03 54.58 20.15
CA GLY A 13 -37.10 53.81 19.52
C GLY A 13 -36.56 52.57 18.82
N ASP A 14 -36.67 51.44 19.52
CA ASP A 14 -36.69 50.02 19.12
C ASP A 14 -36.16 49.55 17.75
N SER A 15 -35.50 48.38 17.82
CA SER A 15 -35.07 47.46 16.74
C SER A 15 -33.80 47.81 15.97
N LEU A 16 -32.65 47.66 16.64
CA LEU A 16 -31.39 47.35 15.95
C LEU A 16 -31.42 45.85 15.55
N PRO A 17 -31.29 45.51 14.25
CA PRO A 17 -31.04 44.13 13.85
C PRO A 17 -29.71 43.68 14.45
N SER A 18 -29.66 42.43 14.93
CA SER A 18 -28.42 41.80 15.39
C SER A 18 -27.31 41.99 14.35
N LEU A 19 -26.09 42.24 14.80
CA LEU A 19 -24.83 42.37 14.02
C LEU A 19 -24.47 41.15 13.13
N ARG A 20 -25.41 40.23 12.88
CA ARG A 20 -25.27 39.03 12.02
C ARG A 20 -25.71 39.21 10.56
N SER A 21 -26.12 40.41 10.13
CA SER A 21 -26.64 40.65 8.78
C SER A 21 -25.73 41.54 7.92
N LEU A 22 -24.42 41.34 7.96
CA LEU A 22 -23.49 41.96 7.02
C LEU A 22 -23.07 40.92 5.95
N PRO A 23 -23.15 41.24 4.64
CA PRO A 23 -22.94 40.32 3.52
C PRO A 23 -21.45 40.00 3.25
N TRP A 24 -20.56 40.31 4.20
CA TRP A 24 -19.13 40.05 4.15
C TRP A 24 -18.64 39.38 5.45
N ALA A 25 -19.51 38.64 6.14
CA ALA A 25 -19.03 37.63 7.08
C ALA A 25 -18.11 36.71 6.28
N GLU A 26 -16.80 36.90 6.47
CA GLU A 26 -15.76 36.05 5.92
C GLU A 26 -16.20 34.61 6.15
N ASP A 27 -16.41 33.90 5.04
CA ASP A 27 -16.67 32.47 5.06
C ASP A 27 -15.64 31.84 6.00
N ASP A 28 -16.11 31.06 6.96
CA ASP A 28 -15.30 30.28 7.87
C ASP A 28 -14.62 29.14 7.08
N ALA A 29 -13.75 29.54 6.14
CA ALA A 29 -12.95 28.73 5.25
C ALA A 29 -11.80 28.04 6.01
N SER A 30 -11.69 28.30 7.33
CA SER A 30 -10.68 27.73 8.22
C SER A 30 -11.17 26.53 9.03
N ALA A 31 -12.49 26.33 9.16
CA ALA A 31 -13.03 25.22 9.93
C ALA A 31 -12.87 23.90 9.16
N CYS A 32 -12.20 22.91 9.76
CA CYS A 32 -12.09 21.57 9.18
C CYS A 32 -13.47 20.92 9.02
N ARG A 33 -13.79 20.48 7.80
CA ARG A 33 -15.02 19.73 7.49
C ARG A 33 -14.64 18.35 6.97
N CYS A 34 -14.76 17.35 7.82
CA CYS A 34 -14.62 15.93 7.49
C CYS A 34 -16.01 15.28 7.46
N ASP A 35 -16.33 14.48 6.44
CA ASP A 35 -17.62 13.81 6.26
C ASP A 35 -17.47 12.27 6.39
N PRO A 36 -17.81 11.68 7.54
CA PRO A 36 -17.69 10.25 7.80
C PRO A 36 -18.87 9.44 7.25
N THR A 37 -18.60 8.31 6.61
CA THR A 37 -19.59 7.36 6.11
C THR A 37 -19.14 5.92 6.38
N PHE A 38 -19.99 5.13 7.03
CA PHE A 38 -19.76 3.70 7.21
C PHE A 38 -20.09 2.93 5.93
N ARG A 39 -19.20 2.01 5.53
CA ARG A 39 -19.35 1.16 4.34
C ARG A 39 -19.05 -0.29 4.69
N GLU A 40 -19.76 -1.21 4.04
CA GLU A 40 -19.51 -2.65 4.10
C GLU A 40 -19.12 -3.14 2.70
N PRO A 41 -17.81 -3.26 2.40
CA PRO A 41 -17.35 -3.57 1.05
C PRO A 41 -17.72 -5.01 0.64
N VAL A 42 -18.62 -5.13 -0.34
CA VAL A 42 -19.00 -6.42 -0.92
C VAL A 42 -17.98 -6.91 -1.95
N GLY A 43 -17.86 -8.24 -2.10
CA GLY A 43 -17.05 -8.85 -3.17
C GLY A 43 -15.54 -8.81 -2.94
N THR A 44 -15.07 -8.47 -1.73
CA THR A 44 -13.65 -8.43 -1.38
C THR A 44 -13.09 -9.75 -0.82
N GLY A 45 -13.96 -10.74 -0.60
CA GLY A 45 -13.60 -12.02 0.00
C GLY A 45 -13.37 -11.95 1.52
N VAL A 46 -13.72 -10.83 2.15
CA VAL A 46 -13.75 -10.64 3.60
C VAL A 46 -15.18 -10.22 3.95
N ASP A 47 -15.94 -11.11 4.59
CA ASP A 47 -17.31 -10.85 5.00
C ASP A 47 -17.34 -9.95 6.25
N ASP A 48 -18.45 -9.24 6.46
CA ASP A 48 -18.76 -8.40 7.64
C ASP A 48 -17.78 -7.25 7.97
N ARG A 49 -16.88 -6.90 7.04
CA ARG A 49 -15.93 -5.83 7.26
C ARG A 49 -16.58 -4.45 7.18
N VAL A 50 -16.44 -3.65 8.22
CA VAL A 50 -16.90 -2.26 8.28
C VAL A 50 -15.72 -1.30 8.06
N VAL A 51 -15.88 -0.40 7.09
CA VAL A 51 -14.92 0.67 6.79
C VAL A 51 -15.57 2.02 7.08
N LEU A 52 -14.97 2.80 7.97
CA LEU A 52 -15.31 4.22 8.13
C LEU A 52 -14.53 5.03 7.10
N ALA A 53 -15.19 5.42 6.01
CA ALA A 53 -14.64 6.30 4.99
C ALA A 53 -14.89 7.77 5.37
N VAL A 54 -13.88 8.62 5.27
CA VAL A 54 -13.93 10.02 5.68
C VAL A 54 -13.49 10.87 4.49
N ASP A 55 -14.40 11.65 3.94
CA ASP A 55 -14.04 12.68 2.98
C ASP A 55 -13.51 13.90 3.75
N ALA A 56 -12.24 14.24 3.53
CA ALA A 56 -11.56 15.34 4.19
C ALA A 56 -11.12 16.42 3.19
N ASP A 57 -11.67 16.47 1.97
CA ASP A 57 -11.31 17.45 0.92
C ASP A 57 -11.50 18.91 1.37
N LYS A 58 -12.37 19.15 2.35
CA LYS A 58 -12.64 20.47 2.96
C LYS A 58 -12.01 20.62 4.34
N CYS A 59 -11.01 19.82 4.69
CA CYS A 59 -10.28 19.93 5.94
C CYS A 59 -8.86 20.46 5.73
N PRO A 60 -8.45 21.57 6.38
CA PRO A 60 -7.08 22.09 6.30
C PRO A 60 -6.01 21.08 6.74
N GLY A 61 -6.37 20.17 7.65
CA GLY A 61 -5.52 19.07 8.10
C GLY A 61 -5.40 17.90 7.11
N ARG A 62 -5.99 18.00 5.91
CA ARG A 62 -5.81 17.08 4.77
C ARG A 62 -6.11 15.61 5.07
N GLY A 63 -7.01 15.34 6.01
CA GLY A 63 -7.36 14.00 6.48
C GLY A 63 -6.26 13.29 7.27
N ASP A 64 -5.19 13.97 7.68
CA ASP A 64 -4.17 13.39 8.55
C ASP A 64 -4.64 13.39 10.01
N LEU A 65 -5.07 12.24 10.53
CA LEU A 65 -5.66 12.13 11.88
C LEU A 65 -4.62 12.30 12.98
N ALA A 66 -3.33 12.10 12.69
CA ALA A 66 -2.26 12.35 13.64
C ALA A 66 -1.94 13.85 13.75
N ALA A 67 -2.08 14.59 12.64
CA ALA A 67 -1.75 16.02 12.57
C ALA A 67 -2.98 16.96 12.67
N SER A 68 -4.20 16.44 12.55
CA SER A 68 -5.45 17.21 12.54
C SER A 68 -6.38 16.82 13.69
N PRO A 69 -6.31 17.52 14.84
CA PRO A 69 -7.18 17.26 15.99
C PRO A 69 -8.67 17.38 15.66
N ASP A 70 -9.04 18.27 14.75
CA ASP A 70 -10.45 18.48 14.38
C ASP A 70 -11.00 17.34 13.52
N CYS A 71 -10.22 16.86 12.53
CA CYS A 71 -10.66 15.69 11.75
C CYS A 71 -10.65 14.43 12.62
N LEU A 72 -9.67 14.30 13.53
CA LEU A 72 -9.66 13.23 14.53
C LEU A 72 -10.91 13.26 15.42
N ALA A 73 -11.33 14.46 15.86
CA ALA A 73 -12.54 14.62 16.66
C ALA A 73 -13.79 14.19 15.89
N THR A 74 -13.90 14.54 14.62
CA THR A 74 -14.99 14.05 13.76
C THR A 74 -15.00 12.53 13.65
N VAL A 75 -13.84 11.90 13.44
CA VAL A 75 -13.71 10.45 13.34
C VAL A 75 -14.09 9.76 14.65
N ILE A 76 -13.55 10.21 15.79
CA ILE A 76 -13.84 9.61 17.09
C ILE A 76 -15.32 9.80 17.45
N THR A 77 -15.92 10.93 17.08
CA THR A 77 -17.36 11.16 17.25
C THR A 77 -18.18 10.19 16.41
N ALA A 78 -17.83 9.95 15.15
CA ALA A 78 -18.53 8.93 14.35
C ALA A 78 -18.40 7.51 14.96
N LEU A 79 -17.25 7.20 15.56
CA LEU A 79 -16.99 5.93 16.22
C LEU A 79 -17.69 5.78 17.59
N THR A 80 -18.38 6.82 18.11
CA THR A 80 -19.28 6.61 19.27
C THR A 80 -20.55 5.88 18.86
N ASP A 81 -20.96 6.01 17.61
CA ASP A 81 -22.23 5.46 17.12
C ASP A 81 -22.05 4.02 16.63
N ARG A 82 -20.92 3.71 16.01
CA ARG A 82 -20.65 2.42 15.38
C ARG A 82 -19.15 2.15 15.26
N ASP A 83 -18.73 0.93 15.58
CA ASP A 83 -17.36 0.48 15.36
C ASP A 83 -17.05 0.25 13.88
N ALA A 84 -15.77 0.37 13.51
CA ALA A 84 -15.26 0.03 12.18
C ALA A 84 -13.95 -0.74 12.29
N ASP A 85 -13.68 -1.67 11.36
CA ASP A 85 -12.41 -2.43 11.33
C ASP A 85 -11.25 -1.61 10.78
N ILE A 86 -11.57 -0.65 9.90
CA ILE A 86 -10.61 0.27 9.28
C ILE A 86 -11.23 1.67 9.23
N VAL A 87 -10.39 2.67 9.46
CA VAL A 87 -10.69 4.07 9.11
C VAL A 87 -9.88 4.48 7.89
N ARG A 88 -10.53 5.10 6.91
CA ARG A 88 -9.88 5.65 5.71
C ARG A 88 -10.24 7.11 5.55
N THR A 89 -9.24 7.96 5.34
CA THR A 89 -9.46 9.36 5.02
C THR A 89 -9.00 9.63 3.59
N HIS A 90 -9.77 10.42 2.86
CA HIS A 90 -9.42 10.89 1.53
C HIS A 90 -9.25 12.42 1.53
N HIS A 91 -8.21 12.91 0.87
CA HIS A 91 -8.04 14.34 0.58
C HIS A 91 -7.30 14.52 -0.74
N GLY A 92 -7.93 15.18 -1.72
CA GLY A 92 -7.28 15.60 -2.97
C GLY A 92 -6.64 14.44 -3.75
N GLY A 93 -7.29 13.28 -3.80
CA GLY A 93 -6.77 12.08 -4.47
C GLY A 93 -5.79 11.24 -3.63
N ARG A 94 -5.42 11.71 -2.43
CA ARG A 94 -4.60 10.97 -1.47
C ARG A 94 -5.50 10.20 -0.51
N GLU A 95 -5.21 8.92 -0.33
CA GLU A 95 -5.89 8.09 0.68
C GLU A 95 -4.92 7.74 1.81
N ARG A 96 -5.41 7.80 3.05
CA ARG A 96 -4.71 7.30 4.24
C ARG A 96 -5.57 6.23 4.89
N THR A 97 -4.94 5.10 5.22
CA THR A 97 -5.61 3.96 5.84
C THR A 97 -5.03 3.69 7.22
N TYR A 98 -5.90 3.75 8.23
CA TYR A 98 -5.60 3.43 9.63
C TYR A 98 -6.15 2.04 9.93
N ALA A 99 -5.27 1.09 10.26
CA ALA A 99 -5.58 -0.31 10.47
C ALA A 99 -4.74 -0.88 11.61
N GLY A 100 -5.13 -2.05 12.14
CA GLY A 100 -4.44 -2.69 13.26
C GLY A 100 -4.44 -1.78 14.50
N ARG A 101 -3.27 -1.50 15.06
CA ARG A 101 -3.12 -0.66 16.27
C ARG A 101 -3.75 0.72 16.13
N ALA A 102 -3.65 1.36 14.96
CA ALA A 102 -4.23 2.68 14.71
C ALA A 102 -5.77 2.63 14.76
N ALA A 103 -6.38 1.65 14.08
CA ALA A 103 -7.84 1.46 14.12
C ALA A 103 -8.31 1.08 15.54
N ALA A 104 -7.60 0.17 16.22
CA ALA A 104 -7.91 -0.20 17.60
C ALA A 104 -7.89 1.03 18.54
N CYS A 105 -6.95 1.97 18.33
CA CYS A 105 -6.88 3.20 19.11
C CYS A 105 -8.10 4.10 18.86
N LEU A 106 -8.50 4.27 17.60
CA LEU A 106 -9.64 5.10 17.22
C LEU A 106 -10.96 4.53 17.79
N ILE A 107 -11.14 3.21 17.71
CA ILE A 107 -12.30 2.49 18.25
C ILE A 107 -12.34 2.60 19.78
N ALA A 108 -11.22 2.32 20.45
CA ALA A 108 -11.12 2.42 21.90
C ALA A 108 -11.39 3.85 22.38
N ALA A 109 -10.94 4.85 21.63
CA ALA A 109 -11.20 6.26 21.89
C ALA A 109 -12.68 6.63 21.70
N GLY A 110 -13.35 6.11 20.66
CA GLY A 110 -14.79 6.29 20.44
C GLY A 110 -15.62 5.71 21.58
N ARG A 111 -15.38 4.43 21.92
CA ARG A 111 -16.04 3.77 23.06
C ARG A 111 -15.76 4.47 24.40
N PHE A 112 -14.52 4.91 24.63
CA PHE A 112 -14.17 5.67 25.82
C PHE A 112 -14.91 7.02 25.86
N CYS A 113 -14.98 7.73 24.72
CA CYS A 113 -15.69 8.99 24.60
C CYS A 113 -17.18 8.84 24.93
N GLU A 114 -17.83 7.80 24.41
CA GLU A 114 -19.25 7.51 24.64
C GLU A 114 -19.52 7.28 26.14
N GLN A 115 -18.75 6.41 26.79
CA GLN A 115 -18.96 6.06 28.19
C GLN A 115 -18.55 7.19 29.16
N VAL A 116 -17.44 7.88 28.89
CA VAL A 116 -16.93 8.92 29.80
C VAL A 116 -17.75 10.20 29.73
N ALA A 117 -18.43 10.48 28.62
CA ALA A 117 -19.22 11.71 28.44
C ALA A 117 -20.34 11.86 29.47
N PHE A 118 -20.91 10.74 29.95
CA PHE A 118 -21.91 10.75 31.03
C PHE A 118 -21.33 11.23 32.37
N HIS A 119 -20.03 11.02 32.60
CA HIS A 119 -19.36 11.33 33.86
C HIS A 119 -18.55 12.62 33.81
N GLU A 120 -17.85 12.90 32.71
CA GLU A 120 -16.95 14.05 32.57
C GLU A 120 -16.81 14.49 31.10
N SER A 121 -17.55 15.54 30.72
CA SER A 121 -17.55 16.06 29.35
C SER A 121 -16.17 16.57 28.90
N ARG A 122 -15.37 17.15 29.81
CA ARG A 122 -14.01 17.64 29.48
C ARG A 122 -13.09 16.49 29.02
N LEU A 123 -13.19 15.32 29.65
CA LEU A 123 -12.35 14.18 29.29
C LEU A 123 -12.84 13.53 27.98
N ALA A 124 -14.15 13.55 27.72
CA ALA A 124 -14.72 13.18 26.43
C ALA A 124 -14.24 14.11 25.30
N ASP A 125 -14.20 15.43 25.53
CA ASP A 125 -13.68 16.37 24.53
C ASP A 125 -12.16 16.24 24.32
N ARG A 126 -11.42 15.85 25.37
CA ARG A 126 -9.99 15.60 25.29
C ARG A 126 -9.69 14.35 24.45
N VAL A 127 -10.36 13.23 24.71
CA VAL A 127 -10.07 11.98 23.97
C VAL A 127 -10.33 12.14 22.48
N ARG A 128 -11.33 12.94 22.08
CA ARG A 128 -11.64 13.24 20.68
C ARG A 128 -10.49 13.92 19.92
N ARG A 129 -9.64 14.67 20.62
CA ARG A 129 -8.55 15.44 20.00
C ARG A 129 -7.16 14.88 20.31
N ASP A 130 -7.02 14.17 21.42
CA ASP A 130 -5.78 13.58 21.89
C ASP A 130 -6.06 12.32 22.74
N PRO A 131 -6.23 11.15 22.09
CA PRO A 131 -6.48 9.88 22.76
C PRO A 131 -5.38 9.48 23.73
N VAL A 132 -4.11 9.77 23.40
CA VAL A 132 -2.95 9.37 24.21
C VAL A 132 -2.91 10.19 25.50
N ALA A 133 -3.08 11.51 25.42
CA ALA A 133 -3.12 12.33 26.62
C ALA A 133 -4.37 12.09 27.48
N ALA A 134 -5.52 11.82 26.86
CA ALA A 134 -6.73 11.46 27.60
C ALA A 134 -6.58 10.13 28.35
N ALA A 135 -5.98 9.12 27.73
CA ALA A 135 -5.68 7.83 28.38
C ALA A 135 -4.73 8.00 29.57
N ARG A 136 -3.62 8.74 29.39
CA ARG A 136 -2.66 9.05 30.47
C ARG A 136 -3.32 9.77 31.64
N GLU A 137 -4.19 10.73 31.34
CA GLU A 137 -4.94 11.46 32.36
C GLU A 137 -5.94 10.54 33.09
N ALA A 138 -6.62 9.64 32.38
CA ALA A 138 -7.52 8.65 32.97
C ALA A 138 -6.77 7.66 33.87
N ASP A 139 -5.62 7.14 33.43
CA ASP A 139 -4.81 6.16 34.17
C ASP A 139 -4.19 6.72 35.46
N GLY A 140 -3.86 8.01 35.45
CA GLY A 140 -3.34 8.76 36.59
C GLY A 140 -4.39 9.09 37.65
N ARG A 141 -5.67 8.87 37.37
CA ARG A 141 -6.80 9.13 38.28
C ARG A 141 -7.29 7.84 38.94
N ALA A 142 -7.89 7.97 40.12
CA ALA A 142 -8.67 6.88 40.72
C ALA A 142 -10.14 6.98 40.29
N GLY A 143 -10.84 5.84 40.26
CA GLY A 143 -12.30 5.80 40.02
C GLY A 143 -12.70 5.56 38.57
N VAL A 144 -13.82 6.17 38.17
CA VAL A 144 -14.55 5.82 36.94
C VAL A 144 -13.72 5.98 35.65
N PRO A 145 -12.99 7.10 35.42
CA PRO A 145 -12.24 7.27 34.17
C PRO A 145 -11.21 6.18 33.90
N LYS A 146 -10.46 5.76 34.94
CA LYS A 146 -9.46 4.69 34.84
C LYS A 146 -10.09 3.35 34.48
N ARG A 147 -11.25 3.03 35.09
CA ARG A 147 -11.97 1.79 34.82
C ARG A 147 -12.48 1.77 33.37
N ILE A 148 -13.09 2.86 32.91
CA ILE A 148 -13.56 2.97 31.51
C ILE A 148 -12.39 2.82 30.54
N ALA A 149 -11.25 3.49 30.79
CA ALA A 149 -10.07 3.39 29.92
C ALA A 149 -9.52 1.96 29.80
N ALA A 150 -9.60 1.18 30.89
CA ALA A 150 -9.25 -0.24 30.87
C ALA A 150 -10.30 -1.09 30.15
N GLU A 151 -11.59 -0.89 30.41
CA GLU A 151 -12.70 -1.63 29.79
C GLU A 151 -12.79 -1.43 28.27
N THR A 152 -12.45 -0.24 27.77
CA THR A 152 -12.42 0.07 26.34
C THR A 152 -11.08 -0.28 25.66
N ALA A 153 -10.12 -0.82 26.42
CA ALA A 153 -8.75 -1.10 26.02
C ALA A 153 -7.94 0.12 25.55
N LEU A 154 -8.40 1.35 25.84
CA LEU A 154 -7.71 2.57 25.42
C LEU A 154 -6.30 2.65 26.01
N SER A 155 -6.15 2.37 27.31
CA SER A 155 -4.85 2.42 28.01
C SER A 155 -3.85 1.39 27.44
N GLU A 156 -4.32 0.19 27.09
CA GLU A 156 -3.49 -0.85 26.49
C GLU A 156 -3.00 -0.44 25.10
N VAL A 157 -3.90 0.05 24.26
CA VAL A 157 -3.56 0.37 22.87
C VAL A 157 -2.59 1.55 22.77
N VAL A 158 -2.69 2.55 23.65
CA VAL A 158 -1.76 3.70 23.68
C VAL A 158 -0.48 3.43 24.48
N ALA A 159 -0.33 2.25 25.08
CA ALA A 159 0.82 1.94 25.92
C ALA A 159 2.15 2.10 25.15
N GLY A 160 3.10 2.83 25.76
CA GLY A 160 4.41 3.11 25.15
C GLY A 160 4.40 4.11 24.00
N ALA A 161 3.28 4.77 23.72
CA ALA A 161 3.22 5.92 22.81
C ALA A 161 3.42 7.23 23.58
N ASP A 162 4.15 8.16 22.98
CA ASP A 162 4.39 9.49 23.54
C ASP A 162 3.41 10.53 23.02
N THR A 163 3.02 10.38 21.76
CA THR A 163 2.11 11.24 21.03
C THR A 163 1.07 10.41 20.28
N THR A 164 -0.02 11.05 19.87
CA THR A 164 -1.04 10.44 19.00
C THR A 164 -0.43 9.92 17.69
N GLY A 165 0.60 10.58 17.15
CA GLY A 165 1.30 10.15 15.92
C GLY A 165 2.05 8.82 16.07
N ASP A 166 2.48 8.45 17.29
CA ASP A 166 3.13 7.15 17.52
C ASP A 166 2.16 5.97 17.33
N VAL A 167 0.87 6.22 17.53
CA VAL A 167 -0.21 5.21 17.43
C VAL A 167 -0.94 5.31 16.09
N LEU A 168 -1.33 6.52 15.68
CA LEU A 168 -2.13 6.78 14.47
C LEU A 168 -1.28 6.82 13.20
N ARG A 169 -0.50 5.76 12.97
CA ARG A 169 0.33 5.64 11.77
C ARG A 169 -0.50 5.16 10.59
N ALA A 170 -0.64 6.02 9.59
CA ALA A 170 -1.35 5.71 8.36
C ALA A 170 -0.47 4.96 7.35
N HIS A 171 -1.12 4.10 6.55
CA HIS A 171 -0.57 3.67 5.27
C HIS A 171 -1.14 4.58 4.18
N THR A 172 -0.28 5.19 3.38
CA THR A 172 -0.66 6.25 2.44
C THR A 172 -0.45 5.81 1.00
N GLY A 173 -1.16 6.47 0.08
CA GLY A 173 -0.97 6.30 -1.35
C GLY A 173 -1.96 7.13 -2.15
N PRO A 174 -1.74 7.32 -3.45
CA PRO A 174 -2.77 7.87 -4.32
C PRO A 174 -3.94 6.88 -4.41
N GLN A 175 -5.16 7.39 -4.58
CA GLN A 175 -6.38 6.57 -4.65
C GLN A 175 -6.34 5.52 -5.77
N ILE A 176 -5.54 5.75 -6.81
CA ILE A 176 -5.33 4.82 -7.92
C ILE A 176 -4.52 3.58 -7.53
N ALA A 177 -3.78 3.62 -6.43
CA ALA A 177 -2.94 2.51 -6.02
C ALA A 177 -3.80 1.36 -5.48
N ALA A 178 -3.49 0.12 -5.89
CA ALA A 178 -4.09 -1.07 -5.30
C ALA A 178 -3.49 -1.41 -3.92
N THR A 179 -2.28 -0.94 -3.64
CA THR A 179 -1.51 -1.15 -2.41
C THR A 179 -1.45 0.13 -1.57
N ARG A 180 -1.16 -0.01 -0.27
CA ARG A 180 -0.86 1.11 0.62
C ARG A 180 0.52 0.92 1.23
N VAL A 181 1.27 2.01 1.39
CA VAL A 181 2.65 1.98 1.87
C VAL A 181 2.73 2.84 3.13
N ALA A 182 3.24 2.31 4.24
CA ALA A 182 3.52 3.15 5.40
C ALA A 182 4.71 4.07 5.09
N SER A 183 4.55 5.37 5.32
CA SER A 183 5.57 6.37 5.02
C SER A 183 6.70 6.37 6.05
N GLU A 184 6.40 6.00 7.28
CA GLU A 184 7.35 6.03 8.39
C GLU A 184 7.93 4.65 8.70
N PRO A 185 9.23 4.57 9.02
CA PRO A 185 9.84 3.33 9.49
C PRO A 185 9.27 2.93 10.86
N PRO A 186 9.40 1.65 11.26
CA PRO A 186 9.00 1.22 12.59
C PRO A 186 9.69 2.08 13.67
N PRO A 187 8.98 2.41 14.77
CA PRO A 187 9.59 3.19 15.85
C PRO A 187 10.79 2.44 16.42
N ARG A 188 11.84 3.18 16.79
CA ARG A 188 13.09 2.65 17.38
C ARG A 188 13.86 1.66 16.48
N ALA A 189 13.57 1.64 15.19
CA ALA A 189 14.33 0.83 14.24
C ALA A 189 15.63 1.56 13.82
N VAL A 190 16.70 0.80 13.67
CA VAL A 190 18.02 1.26 13.24
C VAL A 190 18.17 0.98 11.75
N LEU A 191 18.63 1.96 11.00
CA LEU A 191 18.93 1.80 9.57
C LEU A 191 20.19 0.93 9.40
N VAL A 192 20.04 -0.18 8.67
CA VAL A 192 21.13 -1.12 8.36
C VAL A 192 21.73 -0.80 7.00
N ASP A 193 20.88 -0.59 5.99
CA ASP A 193 21.30 -0.42 4.60
C ASP A 193 20.29 0.43 3.83
N ARG A 194 20.73 1.03 2.72
CA ARG A 194 19.90 1.85 1.83
C ARG A 194 20.43 1.78 0.40
N TRP A 195 19.52 1.56 -0.54
CA TRP A 195 19.82 1.61 -1.98
C TRP A 195 18.63 2.19 -2.76
N ASP A 196 18.91 2.69 -3.96
CA ASP A 196 17.91 3.19 -4.90
C ASP A 196 17.72 2.18 -6.04
N LEU A 197 16.49 2.09 -6.54
CA LEU A 197 16.11 1.21 -7.64
C LEU A 197 15.96 2.01 -8.94
N ASP A 198 16.15 1.35 -10.08
CA ASP A 198 15.97 1.96 -11.42
C ASP A 198 14.57 2.53 -11.64
N THR A 199 13.59 2.02 -10.91
CA THR A 199 12.21 2.51 -10.91
C THR A 199 12.03 3.86 -10.19
N GLY A 200 13.10 4.44 -9.65
CA GLY A 200 13.13 5.67 -8.85
C GLY A 200 12.68 5.49 -7.39
N ALA A 201 12.40 4.26 -6.97
CA ALA A 201 12.06 3.97 -5.58
C ALA A 201 13.33 3.84 -4.72
N THR A 202 13.24 4.25 -3.46
CA THR A 202 14.30 4.04 -2.48
C THR A 202 13.92 2.91 -1.53
N VAL A 203 14.84 1.98 -1.29
CA VAL A 203 14.71 0.94 -0.27
C VAL A 203 15.60 1.27 0.91
N ARG A 204 15.07 1.06 2.11
CA ARG A 204 15.81 1.14 3.37
C ARG A 204 15.60 -0.14 4.17
N LEU A 205 16.67 -0.81 4.55
CA LEU A 205 16.61 -1.99 5.39
C LEU A 205 16.81 -1.57 6.84
N TYR A 206 15.82 -1.85 7.68
CA TYR A 206 15.87 -1.54 9.11
C TYR A 206 15.92 -2.80 9.96
N GLU A 207 16.65 -2.72 11.06
CA GLU A 207 16.63 -3.69 12.16
C GLU A 207 15.90 -3.06 13.35
N GLY A 208 15.07 -3.84 14.04
CA GLY A 208 14.30 -3.32 15.18
C GLY A 208 14.06 -4.40 16.22
N GLU A 209 13.22 -4.12 17.20
CA GLU A 209 12.93 -5.04 18.32
C GLU A 209 12.26 -6.36 17.89
N LYS A 210 11.78 -6.46 16.64
CA LYS A 210 11.09 -7.64 16.12
C LYS A 210 12.09 -8.59 15.45
N THR A 211 11.74 -9.88 15.43
CA THR A 211 12.60 -10.97 14.91
C THR A 211 12.98 -10.89 13.43
N LEU A 212 12.30 -10.09 12.61
CA LEU A 212 12.60 -9.93 11.19
C LEU A 212 12.96 -8.48 10.88
N ARG A 213 13.98 -8.30 10.04
CA ARG A 213 14.33 -7.02 9.43
C ARG A 213 13.16 -6.46 8.60
N THR A 214 13.14 -5.14 8.43
CA THR A 214 12.10 -4.43 7.69
C THR A 214 12.67 -3.86 6.41
N TYR A 215 12.25 -4.43 5.28
CA TYR A 215 12.40 -3.86 3.95
C TYR A 215 11.40 -2.72 3.79
N HIS A 216 11.87 -1.49 3.91
CA HIS A 216 11.03 -0.30 3.85
C HIS A 216 11.14 0.36 2.48
N LEU A 217 10.08 0.24 1.68
CA LEU A 217 10.00 0.78 0.34
C LEU A 217 9.41 2.18 0.34
N THR A 218 10.07 3.13 -0.32
CA THR A 218 9.55 4.47 -0.59
C THR A 218 9.39 4.63 -2.11
N PRO A 219 8.17 4.48 -2.67
CA PRO A 219 7.95 4.65 -4.10
C PRO A 219 8.04 6.13 -4.51
N PRO A 220 8.31 6.47 -5.78
CA PRO A 220 8.33 7.85 -6.28
C PRO A 220 7.05 8.64 -5.96
N ALA A 221 5.90 7.95 -5.97
CA ALA A 221 4.60 8.54 -5.64
C ALA A 221 4.54 9.12 -4.20
N ALA A 222 5.41 8.67 -3.28
CA ALA A 222 5.47 9.22 -1.93
C ALA A 222 6.09 10.64 -1.88
N GLY A 223 6.87 11.02 -2.89
CA GLY A 223 7.46 12.37 -3.01
C GLY A 223 6.55 13.39 -3.70
N LEU A 224 5.39 12.98 -4.21
CA LEU A 224 4.44 13.89 -4.85
C LEU A 224 3.75 14.77 -3.80
N ASP A 225 3.64 16.06 -4.07
CA ASP A 225 2.82 16.97 -3.26
C ASP A 225 1.32 16.72 -3.49
N ASP A 226 0.46 17.40 -2.72
CA ASP A 226 -0.99 17.21 -2.82
C ASP A 226 -1.55 17.68 -4.16
N GLU A 227 -0.93 18.67 -4.81
CA GLU A 227 -1.40 19.16 -6.11
C GLU A 227 -1.11 18.14 -7.22
N ALA A 228 0.10 17.56 -7.23
CA ALA A 228 0.48 16.48 -8.13
C ALA A 228 -0.37 15.22 -7.92
N ILE A 229 -0.75 14.90 -6.67
CA ILE A 229 -1.67 13.79 -6.38
C ILE A 229 -3.09 14.08 -6.88
N ALA A 230 -3.58 15.32 -6.70
CA ALA A 230 -4.88 15.72 -7.25
C ALA A 230 -4.90 15.65 -8.78
N ARG A 231 -3.81 16.07 -9.44
CA ARG A 231 -3.61 15.92 -10.88
C ARG A 231 -3.63 14.44 -11.28
N LEU A 232 -2.95 13.58 -10.55
CA LEU A 232 -2.95 12.14 -10.82
C LEU A 232 -4.36 11.53 -10.73
N ALA A 233 -5.18 11.98 -9.78
CA ALA A 233 -6.59 11.57 -9.68
C ALA A 233 -7.39 12.05 -10.89
N ALA A 234 -7.29 13.31 -11.28
CA ALA A 234 -7.94 13.85 -12.46
C ALA A 234 -7.49 13.16 -13.77
N ALA A 235 -6.20 12.84 -13.89
CA ALA A 235 -5.67 12.09 -15.03
C ALA A 235 -6.23 10.67 -15.10
N LYS A 236 -6.46 10.03 -13.96
CA LYS A 236 -7.08 8.70 -13.90
C LYS A 236 -8.54 8.74 -14.35
N ASP A 237 -9.31 9.74 -13.93
CA ASP A 237 -10.70 9.90 -14.38
C ASP A 237 -10.74 10.11 -15.91
N ARG A 238 -9.86 10.97 -16.43
CA ARG A 238 -9.72 11.18 -17.88
C ARG A 238 -9.28 9.92 -18.63
N LEU A 239 -8.44 9.08 -18.02
CA LEU A 239 -8.03 7.80 -18.61
C LEU A 239 -9.20 6.82 -18.71
N LEU A 240 -10.09 6.80 -17.72
CA LEU A 240 -11.30 5.96 -17.74
C LEU A 240 -12.27 6.40 -18.84
N ASP A 241 -12.30 7.70 -19.13
CA ASP A 241 -13.13 8.28 -20.19
C ASP A 241 -12.45 8.31 -21.57
N ASP A 242 -11.21 7.83 -21.72
CA ASP A 242 -10.47 7.88 -22.99
C ASP A 242 -11.03 6.86 -24.00
N PRO A 243 -11.70 7.29 -25.07
CA PRO A 243 -12.31 6.38 -26.04
C PRO A 243 -11.29 5.70 -26.96
N VAL A 244 -10.06 6.25 -27.06
CA VAL A 244 -9.01 5.76 -27.96
C VAL A 244 -8.23 4.62 -27.31
N GLY A 245 -7.99 4.70 -26.01
CA GLY A 245 -7.19 3.71 -25.28
C GLY A 245 -5.77 3.53 -25.84
N GLY A 246 -5.24 2.31 -25.73
CA GLY A 246 -3.92 1.92 -26.25
C GLY A 246 -2.72 2.47 -25.48
N ASP A 247 -1.50 2.02 -25.79
CA ASP A 247 -0.30 2.17 -24.94
C ASP A 247 0.06 3.61 -24.54
N ARG A 248 -0.39 4.60 -25.31
CA ARG A 248 -0.14 6.03 -25.05
C ARG A 248 -1.19 6.73 -24.18
N ALA A 249 -2.30 6.07 -23.83
CA ALA A 249 -3.41 6.69 -23.09
C ALA A 249 -3.03 7.34 -21.75
N PRO A 250 -2.23 6.71 -20.85
CA PRO A 250 -1.80 7.37 -19.61
C PRO A 250 -1.03 8.66 -19.88
N GLY A 251 -0.17 8.64 -20.90
CA GLY A 251 0.59 9.80 -21.34
C GLY A 251 -0.27 10.94 -21.87
N ARG A 252 -1.37 10.64 -22.57
CA ARG A 252 -2.32 11.66 -23.04
C ARG A 252 -3.14 12.22 -21.87
N ALA A 253 -3.58 11.36 -20.97
CA ALA A 253 -4.40 11.74 -19.83
C ALA A 253 -3.67 12.72 -18.91
N VAL A 254 -2.41 12.43 -18.56
CA VAL A 254 -1.59 13.33 -17.73
C VAL A 254 -1.30 14.65 -18.44
N ARG A 255 -0.84 14.61 -19.71
CA ARG A 255 -0.49 15.84 -20.45
C ARG A 255 -1.66 16.80 -20.66
N ALA A 256 -2.90 16.30 -20.61
CA ALA A 256 -4.08 17.12 -20.76
C ALA A 256 -4.43 17.94 -19.52
N ILE A 257 -3.90 17.57 -18.34
CA ILE A 257 -4.23 18.19 -17.06
C ILE A 257 -2.99 18.69 -16.28
N ALA A 258 -1.79 18.34 -16.74
CA ALA A 258 -0.54 18.82 -16.17
C ALA A 258 -0.41 20.34 -16.28
N ALA A 259 0.19 20.94 -15.27
CA ALA A 259 0.52 22.36 -15.19
C ALA A 259 2.02 22.61 -15.38
N GLU A 260 2.38 23.88 -15.50
CA GLU A 260 3.78 24.31 -15.50
C GLU A 260 4.44 23.95 -14.16
N GLY A 261 5.61 23.29 -14.21
CA GLY A 261 6.34 22.81 -13.04
C GLY A 261 6.10 21.34 -12.69
N ASP A 262 5.10 20.68 -13.26
CA ASP A 262 4.88 19.24 -13.02
C ASP A 262 5.98 18.38 -13.64
N SER A 263 6.40 17.36 -12.90
CA SER A 263 7.14 16.23 -13.48
C SER A 263 6.18 15.32 -14.26
N VAL A 264 5.88 15.70 -15.50
CA VAL A 264 4.96 14.95 -16.38
C VAL A 264 5.41 13.50 -16.55
N SER A 265 6.71 13.23 -16.68
CA SER A 265 7.24 11.86 -16.79
C SER A 265 6.88 11.03 -15.54
N THR A 266 7.15 11.56 -14.35
CA THR A 266 6.83 10.88 -13.08
C THR A 266 5.33 10.60 -12.94
N LEU A 267 4.47 11.57 -13.27
CA LEU A 267 3.02 11.38 -13.22
C LEU A 267 2.54 10.32 -14.22
N VAL A 268 3.10 10.30 -15.43
CA VAL A 268 2.80 9.29 -16.45
C VAL A 268 3.23 7.89 -15.98
N ASP A 269 4.42 7.77 -15.40
CA ASP A 269 4.96 6.49 -14.94
C ASP A 269 4.15 5.95 -13.76
N VAL A 270 3.81 6.80 -12.78
CA VAL A 270 2.93 6.44 -11.66
C VAL A 270 1.55 6.00 -12.17
N LEU A 271 0.93 6.77 -13.08
CA LEU A 271 -0.37 6.40 -13.64
C LEU A 271 -0.31 5.08 -14.41
N ARG A 272 0.71 4.90 -15.28
CA ARG A 272 0.92 3.67 -16.06
C ARG A 272 1.09 2.46 -15.14
N ARG A 273 1.95 2.56 -14.12
CA ARG A 273 2.28 1.48 -13.19
C ARG A 273 1.06 1.04 -12.37
N HIS A 274 0.17 1.96 -11.98
CA HIS A 274 -1.04 1.59 -11.22
C HIS A 274 -2.22 1.13 -12.11
N THR A 275 -2.33 1.63 -13.34
CA THR A 275 -3.47 1.32 -14.22
C THR A 275 -3.25 0.11 -15.10
N ARG A 276 -2.03 -0.07 -15.64
CA ARG A 276 -1.65 -1.19 -16.51
C ARG A 276 -0.69 -2.16 -15.86
N GLY A 277 0.24 -1.59 -15.10
CA GLY A 277 1.23 -2.32 -14.35
C GLY A 277 0.68 -2.96 -13.08
N TYR A 278 1.59 -3.45 -12.23
CA TYR A 278 1.28 -4.08 -10.94
C TYR A 278 1.51 -3.15 -9.74
N GLY A 279 1.55 -1.83 -9.97
CA GLY A 279 1.66 -0.84 -8.91
C GLY A 279 2.98 -0.98 -8.15
N VAL A 280 2.88 -1.01 -6.82
CA VAL A 280 4.06 -1.10 -5.94
C VAL A 280 4.84 -2.40 -6.11
N PHE A 281 4.20 -3.47 -6.60
CA PHE A 281 4.90 -4.73 -6.85
C PHE A 281 6.01 -4.60 -7.90
N GLU A 282 5.86 -3.70 -8.88
CA GLU A 282 6.94 -3.47 -9.86
C GLU A 282 8.19 -2.89 -9.23
N HIS A 283 8.05 -2.05 -8.21
CA HIS A 283 9.20 -1.56 -7.44
C HIS A 283 9.86 -2.69 -6.65
N VAL A 284 9.05 -3.57 -6.01
CA VAL A 284 9.59 -4.70 -5.25
C VAL A 284 10.35 -5.68 -6.14
N PHE A 285 9.82 -5.99 -7.33
CA PHE A 285 10.44 -6.94 -8.25
C PHE A 285 11.50 -6.32 -9.17
N ALA A 286 11.67 -5.00 -9.15
CA ALA A 286 12.82 -4.32 -9.74
C ALA A 286 14.06 -4.37 -8.85
N ASP A 287 13.93 -4.82 -7.60
CA ASP A 287 15.07 -5.03 -6.73
C ASP A 287 15.70 -6.40 -6.98
N ASP A 288 16.94 -6.42 -7.46
CA ASP A 288 17.65 -7.66 -7.76
C ASP A 288 17.92 -8.53 -6.53
N ARG A 289 17.95 -7.92 -5.34
CA ARG A 289 18.14 -8.60 -4.06
C ARG A 289 16.89 -9.37 -3.63
N VAL A 290 15.72 -9.07 -4.22
CA VAL A 290 14.46 -9.74 -3.93
C VAL A 290 14.29 -11.00 -4.78
N SER A 291 14.22 -12.17 -4.15
CA SER A 291 13.98 -13.45 -4.84
C SER A 291 12.50 -13.85 -4.82
N ASP A 292 11.84 -13.65 -3.68
CA ASP A 292 10.47 -14.09 -3.42
C ASP A 292 9.70 -13.03 -2.66
N ALA A 293 8.39 -13.00 -2.87
CA ALA A 293 7.48 -12.22 -2.05
C ALA A 293 6.23 -13.03 -1.71
N THR A 294 5.65 -12.80 -0.54
CA THR A 294 4.47 -13.55 -0.08
C THR A 294 3.47 -12.65 0.62
N LEU A 295 2.21 -12.89 0.32
CA LEU A 295 1.04 -12.32 0.97
C LEU A 295 0.20 -13.49 1.51
N THR A 296 0.32 -13.74 2.81
CA THR A 296 -0.39 -14.83 3.48
C THR A 296 -1.85 -14.46 3.70
N ALA A 297 -2.77 -15.41 3.50
CA ALA A 297 -4.17 -15.22 3.87
C ALA A 297 -4.33 -15.10 5.41
N PRO A 298 -5.22 -14.25 5.91
CA PRO A 298 -5.95 -13.23 5.15
C PRO A 298 -5.05 -12.02 4.86
N VAL A 299 -5.08 -11.54 3.61
CA VAL A 299 -4.28 -10.39 3.14
C VAL A 299 -4.62 -9.06 3.82
N SER A 300 -5.80 -8.96 4.43
CA SER A 300 -6.22 -7.81 5.24
C SER A 300 -5.33 -7.61 6.47
N GLU A 301 -4.81 -8.69 7.03
CA GLU A 301 -4.05 -8.67 8.29
C GLU A 301 -2.54 -8.79 8.05
N ASN A 302 -2.16 -9.51 7.01
CA ASN A 302 -0.76 -9.81 6.72
C ASN A 302 -0.18 -8.85 5.66
N PRO A 303 0.84 -8.05 6.01
CA PRO A 303 1.55 -7.25 5.03
C PRO A 303 2.36 -8.13 4.07
N LEU A 304 2.81 -7.55 2.96
CA LEU A 304 3.75 -8.20 2.07
C LEU A 304 5.02 -8.56 2.84
N ARG A 305 5.53 -9.76 2.63
CA ARG A 305 6.86 -10.19 3.07
C ARG A 305 7.70 -10.47 1.86
N VAL A 306 8.99 -10.21 1.96
CA VAL A 306 9.95 -10.42 0.87
C VAL A 306 11.13 -11.23 1.38
N VAL A 307 11.82 -11.92 0.48
CA VAL A 307 13.11 -12.56 0.75
C VAL A 307 14.17 -11.71 0.06
N VAL A 308 15.04 -11.08 0.86
CA VAL A 308 16.12 -10.19 0.41
C VAL A 308 17.43 -10.89 0.71
N ASP A 309 18.24 -11.17 -0.32
CA ASP A 309 19.51 -11.92 -0.20
C ASP A 309 19.36 -13.24 0.57
N GLY A 310 18.23 -13.94 0.40
CA GLY A 310 17.92 -15.19 1.10
C GLY A 310 17.33 -15.02 2.51
N GLU A 311 17.25 -13.81 3.06
CA GLU A 311 16.68 -13.53 4.37
C GLU A 311 15.23 -13.02 4.28
N ARG A 312 14.33 -13.58 5.09
CA ARG A 312 12.93 -13.12 5.15
C ARG A 312 12.85 -11.76 5.86
N CYS A 313 12.28 -10.78 5.17
CA CYS A 313 12.02 -9.45 5.68
C CYS A 313 10.52 -9.14 5.71
N ARG A 314 10.12 -8.32 6.70
CA ARG A 314 8.82 -7.63 6.68
C ARG A 314 8.87 -6.45 5.72
N THR A 315 7.72 -6.00 5.25
CA THR A 315 7.62 -4.75 4.49
C THR A 315 6.63 -3.77 5.09
N ASN A 316 6.73 -2.51 4.67
CA ASN A 316 5.75 -1.46 4.88
C ASN A 316 4.61 -1.47 3.85
N VAL A 317 4.57 -2.46 2.95
CA VAL A 317 3.58 -2.57 1.87
C VAL A 317 2.42 -3.46 2.33
N ARG A 318 1.19 -2.93 2.21
CA ARG A 318 -0.06 -3.66 2.46
C ARG A 318 -0.90 -3.74 1.21
N LEU A 319 -1.58 -4.88 1.04
CA LEU A 319 -2.56 -5.09 -0.01
C LEU A 319 -3.96 -5.18 0.63
N PRO A 320 -4.77 -4.10 0.60
CA PRO A 320 -6.13 -4.18 1.10
C PRO A 320 -6.99 -5.14 0.26
N PRO A 321 -8.09 -5.68 0.80
CA PRO A 321 -8.91 -6.70 0.14
C PRO A 321 -9.41 -6.33 -1.27
N GLU A 322 -9.80 -5.07 -1.49
CA GLU A 322 -10.18 -4.58 -2.82
C GLU A 322 -9.00 -4.59 -3.81
N GLY A 323 -7.79 -4.30 -3.33
CA GLY A 323 -6.56 -4.42 -4.09
C GLY A 323 -6.23 -5.88 -4.40
N ALA A 324 -6.45 -6.78 -3.43
CA ALA A 324 -6.27 -8.22 -3.61
C ALA A 324 -7.26 -8.80 -4.62
N ALA A 325 -8.53 -8.40 -4.55
CA ALA A 325 -9.56 -8.77 -5.53
C ALA A 325 -9.21 -8.24 -6.93
N THR A 326 -8.70 -7.02 -7.03
CA THR A 326 -8.20 -6.43 -8.28
C THR A 326 -7.04 -7.24 -8.86
N LEU A 327 -6.06 -7.58 -8.03
CA LEU A 327 -4.92 -8.41 -8.42
C LEU A 327 -5.39 -9.80 -8.89
N ALA A 328 -6.22 -10.48 -8.11
CA ALA A 328 -6.81 -11.77 -8.47
C ALA A 328 -7.56 -11.72 -9.81
N SER A 329 -8.36 -10.69 -10.04
CA SER A 329 -9.08 -10.48 -11.30
C SER A 329 -8.13 -10.27 -12.49
N ARG A 330 -7.03 -9.54 -12.29
CA ARG A 330 -5.98 -9.37 -13.31
C ARG A 330 -5.26 -10.68 -13.60
N LEU A 331 -4.83 -11.42 -12.57
CA LEU A 331 -4.19 -12.73 -12.72
C LEU A 331 -5.08 -13.73 -13.46
N ARG A 332 -6.38 -13.75 -13.14
CA ARG A 332 -7.37 -14.59 -13.84
C ARG A 332 -7.44 -14.24 -15.32
N ARG A 333 -7.42 -12.95 -15.66
CA ARG A 333 -7.47 -12.47 -17.04
C ARG A 333 -6.19 -12.81 -17.81
N THR A 334 -5.01 -12.65 -17.20
CA THR A 334 -3.73 -12.89 -17.88
C THR A 334 -3.40 -14.36 -18.03
N SER A 335 -3.79 -15.20 -17.07
CA SER A 335 -3.59 -16.66 -17.12
C SER A 335 -4.56 -17.40 -18.04
N GLY A 336 -5.74 -16.83 -18.31
CA GLY A 336 -6.83 -17.51 -19.01
C GLY A 336 -7.47 -18.66 -18.22
N ARG A 337 -7.10 -18.84 -16.94
CA ARG A 337 -7.61 -19.92 -16.07
C ARG A 337 -8.74 -19.43 -15.18
N GLY A 338 -9.59 -20.35 -14.73
CA GLY A 338 -10.57 -20.05 -13.69
C GLY A 338 -9.89 -19.75 -12.36
N PHE A 339 -10.47 -18.84 -11.57
CA PHE A 339 -10.07 -18.61 -10.17
C PHE A 339 -11.32 -18.24 -9.37
N SER A 340 -11.76 -19.15 -8.52
CA SER A 340 -13.04 -19.08 -7.79
C SER A 340 -13.06 -20.08 -6.63
N ARG A 341 -14.14 -20.15 -5.85
CA ARG A 341 -14.28 -21.20 -4.81
C ARG A 341 -14.25 -22.63 -5.36
N ALA A 342 -14.69 -22.82 -6.61
CA ALA A 342 -14.67 -24.13 -7.28
C ALA A 342 -13.29 -24.45 -7.89
N SER A 343 -12.48 -23.43 -8.18
CA SER A 343 -11.11 -23.56 -8.66
C SER A 343 -10.22 -22.61 -7.83
N PRO A 344 -9.86 -23.02 -6.60
CA PRO A 344 -9.34 -22.11 -5.58
C PRO A 344 -7.84 -21.84 -5.69
N THR A 345 -7.19 -22.28 -6.76
CA THR A 345 -5.76 -22.09 -7.00
C THR A 345 -5.55 -21.56 -8.40
N LEU A 346 -4.53 -20.73 -8.57
CA LEU A 346 -4.20 -20.11 -9.84
C LEU A 346 -2.69 -19.92 -9.94
N ASP A 347 -2.10 -20.39 -11.03
CA ASP A 347 -0.73 -20.05 -11.43
C ASP A 347 -0.78 -19.10 -12.62
N ALA A 348 0.02 -18.05 -12.56
CA ALA A 348 0.10 -16.99 -13.55
C ALA A 348 1.53 -16.42 -13.63
N THR A 349 1.78 -15.62 -14.67
CA THR A 349 3.01 -14.83 -14.81
C THR A 349 2.64 -13.35 -14.91
N LEU A 350 3.36 -12.51 -14.18
CA LEU A 350 3.36 -11.06 -14.34
C LEU A 350 4.51 -10.66 -15.23
N GLU A 351 4.21 -9.90 -16.27
CA GLU A 351 5.21 -9.21 -17.07
C GLU A 351 5.42 -7.83 -16.44
N THR A 352 6.57 -7.64 -15.78
CA THR A 352 6.96 -6.36 -15.17
C THR A 352 8.08 -5.72 -16.00
N GLU A 353 8.34 -4.44 -15.78
CA GLU A 353 9.47 -3.76 -16.42
C GLU A 353 10.83 -4.42 -16.09
N ALA A 354 10.93 -5.02 -14.90
CA ALA A 354 12.13 -5.74 -14.43
C ALA A 354 12.17 -7.22 -14.85
N GLY A 355 11.22 -7.67 -15.67
CA GLY A 355 11.13 -9.04 -16.16
C GLY A 355 9.94 -9.81 -15.59
N ARG A 356 10.03 -11.14 -15.68
CA ARG A 356 8.93 -12.05 -15.37
C ARG A 356 8.88 -12.42 -13.91
N VAL A 357 7.69 -12.32 -13.32
CA VAL A 357 7.42 -12.75 -11.95
C VAL A 357 6.35 -13.81 -11.98
N ARG A 358 6.64 -15.00 -11.47
CA ARG A 358 5.63 -16.06 -11.33
C ARG A 358 4.80 -15.80 -10.11
N VAL A 359 3.50 -16.06 -10.22
CA VAL A 359 2.56 -15.84 -9.12
C VAL A 359 1.65 -17.04 -8.99
N ALA A 360 1.69 -17.65 -7.82
CA ALA A 360 0.67 -18.57 -7.36
C ALA A 360 -0.31 -17.80 -6.47
N ALA A 361 -1.59 -17.97 -6.70
CA ALA A 361 -2.66 -17.40 -5.89
C ALA A 361 -3.57 -18.51 -5.36
N THR A 362 -4.02 -18.36 -4.11
CA THR A 362 -5.02 -19.24 -3.52
C THR A 362 -6.18 -18.44 -2.95
N THR A 363 -7.36 -19.07 -2.86
CA THR A 363 -8.55 -18.50 -2.23
C THR A 363 -9.33 -19.60 -1.51
N ALA A 364 -10.42 -19.25 -0.81
CA ALA A 364 -11.27 -20.20 -0.13
C ALA A 364 -11.81 -21.28 -1.09
N PRO A 365 -11.88 -22.57 -0.70
CA PRO A 365 -11.55 -23.11 0.61
C PRO A 365 -10.07 -23.54 0.78
N ALA A 366 -9.19 -23.33 -0.21
CA ALA A 366 -7.78 -23.73 -0.10
C ALA A 366 -6.97 -22.88 0.89
N SER A 367 -7.46 -21.67 1.18
CA SER A 367 -6.93 -20.75 2.19
C SER A 367 -8.03 -19.89 2.80
N ASP A 368 -7.76 -19.25 3.93
CA ASP A 368 -8.68 -18.33 4.64
C ASP A 368 -8.80 -16.96 3.92
N GLY A 369 -9.18 -16.99 2.65
CA GLY A 369 -9.22 -15.83 1.76
C GLY A 369 -8.06 -15.81 0.75
N LEU A 370 -7.90 -14.68 0.07
CA LEU A 370 -6.87 -14.52 -0.96
C LEU A 370 -5.47 -14.58 -0.34
N ALA A 371 -4.58 -15.35 -0.96
CA ALA A 371 -3.14 -15.35 -0.71
C ALA A 371 -2.38 -15.36 -2.03
N PHE A 372 -1.15 -14.86 -2.01
CA PHE A 372 -0.28 -14.79 -3.17
C PHE A 372 1.16 -15.14 -2.80
N ALA A 373 1.81 -15.96 -3.63
CA ALA A 373 3.23 -16.23 -3.56
C ALA A 373 3.85 -15.83 -4.90
N PHE A 374 4.82 -14.93 -4.85
CA PHE A 374 5.52 -14.39 -5.99
C PHE A 374 6.95 -14.90 -5.99
N ARG A 375 7.45 -15.27 -7.16
CA ARG A 375 8.84 -15.64 -7.36
C ARG A 375 9.40 -14.89 -8.55
N ARG A 376 10.42 -14.08 -8.29
CA ARG A 376 11.12 -13.35 -9.35
C ARG A 376 11.87 -14.35 -10.22
N GLY A 377 11.69 -14.27 -11.53
CA GLY A 377 12.57 -14.96 -12.46
C GLY A 377 13.93 -14.27 -12.47
N ASP A 378 15.00 -15.02 -12.64
CA ASP A 378 16.32 -14.42 -12.89
C ASP A 378 16.27 -13.75 -14.28
N PRO A 379 16.51 -12.43 -14.39
CA PRO A 379 16.54 -11.75 -15.68
C PRO A 379 17.71 -12.26 -16.55
N ASP A 380 18.81 -12.70 -15.91
CA ASP A 380 19.99 -13.19 -16.60
C ASP A 380 19.93 -14.70 -16.75
N ALA A 381 19.99 -15.15 -18.01
CA ALA A 381 20.02 -16.57 -18.30
C ALA A 381 21.25 -17.23 -17.66
N TRP A 382 21.02 -18.30 -16.91
CA TRP A 382 22.11 -19.14 -16.42
C TRP A 382 22.76 -19.86 -17.59
N THR A 383 24.09 -19.84 -17.64
CA THR A 383 24.91 -20.59 -18.60
C THR A 383 25.77 -21.60 -17.85
N LEU A 384 26.28 -22.63 -18.54
CA LEU A 384 27.21 -23.58 -17.92
C LEU A 384 28.42 -22.86 -17.32
N ALA A 385 28.97 -21.86 -18.02
CA ALA A 385 30.08 -21.05 -17.53
C ALA A 385 29.75 -20.33 -16.21
N ARG A 386 28.53 -19.78 -16.08
CA ARG A 386 28.08 -19.13 -14.84
C ARG A 386 27.89 -20.15 -13.71
N LEU A 387 27.41 -21.36 -14.00
CA LEU A 387 27.31 -22.43 -13.01
C LEU A 387 28.68 -22.87 -12.49
N VAL A 388 29.70 -22.85 -13.35
CA VAL A 388 31.09 -23.11 -12.96
C VAL A 388 31.63 -21.97 -12.09
N SER A 389 31.38 -20.70 -12.45
CA SER A 389 31.93 -19.56 -11.71
C SER A 389 31.38 -19.45 -10.28
N VAL A 390 30.12 -19.87 -10.05
CA VAL A 390 29.52 -19.93 -8.70
C VAL A 390 29.75 -21.26 -7.99
N GLY A 391 30.51 -22.19 -8.58
CA GLY A 391 30.87 -23.47 -7.97
C GLY A 391 29.75 -24.52 -7.93
N THR A 392 28.66 -24.34 -8.68
CA THR A 392 27.56 -25.32 -8.76
C THR A 392 27.97 -26.59 -9.53
N VAL A 393 28.81 -26.45 -10.55
CA VAL A 393 29.32 -27.55 -11.39
C VAL A 393 30.83 -27.36 -11.61
N THR A 394 31.61 -28.44 -11.69
CA THR A 394 33.04 -28.35 -12.03
C THR A 394 33.24 -28.07 -13.52
N ALA A 395 34.38 -27.49 -13.91
CA ALA A 395 34.69 -27.24 -15.31
C ALA A 395 34.65 -28.53 -16.16
N ASP A 396 35.18 -29.65 -15.64
CA ASP A 396 35.17 -30.94 -16.33
C ASP A 396 33.74 -31.48 -16.54
N ALA A 397 32.88 -31.38 -15.52
CA ALA A 397 31.50 -31.80 -15.62
C ALA A 397 30.70 -30.91 -16.60
N ALA A 398 30.95 -29.59 -16.59
CA ALA A 398 30.36 -28.68 -17.56
C ALA A 398 30.79 -29.01 -18.98
N GLY A 399 32.07 -29.31 -19.22
CA GLY A 399 32.57 -29.75 -20.53
C GLY A 399 31.91 -31.04 -21.01
N LEU A 400 31.76 -32.03 -20.13
CA LEU A 400 31.04 -33.27 -20.45
C LEU A 400 29.57 -33.01 -20.82
N LEU A 401 28.88 -32.17 -20.04
CA LEU A 401 27.48 -31.84 -20.27
C LEU A 401 27.28 -31.07 -21.59
N SER A 402 28.15 -30.11 -21.89
CA SER A 402 28.14 -29.35 -23.15
C SER A 402 28.26 -30.29 -24.35
N VAL A 403 29.27 -31.17 -24.36
CA VAL A 403 29.44 -32.16 -25.43
C VAL A 403 28.27 -33.14 -25.52
N ALA A 404 27.71 -33.58 -24.39
CA ALA A 404 26.55 -34.47 -24.41
C ALA A 404 25.32 -33.81 -25.07
N VAL A 405 25.06 -32.55 -24.76
CA VAL A 405 23.95 -31.78 -25.38
C VAL A 405 24.22 -31.53 -26.86
N GLU A 406 25.44 -31.10 -27.23
CA GLU A 406 25.84 -30.88 -28.62
C GLU A 406 25.63 -32.14 -29.48
N ARG A 407 25.85 -33.33 -28.90
CA ARG A 407 25.69 -34.63 -29.55
C ARG A 407 24.26 -35.19 -29.49
N GLY A 408 23.30 -34.44 -28.92
CA GLY A 408 21.89 -34.84 -28.86
C GLY A 408 21.62 -35.99 -27.89
N VAL A 409 22.42 -36.13 -26.83
CA VAL A 409 22.19 -37.15 -25.80
C VAL A 409 20.93 -36.81 -25.00
N THR A 410 20.03 -37.79 -24.88
CA THR A 410 18.85 -37.67 -24.02
C THR A 410 19.26 -37.75 -22.54
N GLY A 411 18.89 -36.74 -21.76
CA GLY A 411 19.20 -36.67 -20.33
C GLY A 411 18.01 -36.18 -19.48
N LEU A 412 18.09 -36.45 -18.18
CA LEU A 412 17.13 -35.99 -17.17
C LEU A 412 17.87 -35.24 -16.06
N VAL A 413 17.46 -33.99 -15.80
CA VAL A 413 17.94 -33.22 -14.64
C VAL A 413 17.02 -33.49 -13.45
N ALA A 414 17.51 -34.22 -12.45
CA ALA A 414 16.73 -34.64 -11.28
C ALA A 414 17.28 -34.04 -9.97
N GLY A 415 16.44 -33.98 -8.93
CA GLY A 415 16.77 -33.36 -7.64
C GLY A 415 15.54 -32.87 -6.86
N GLY A 416 15.74 -32.54 -5.59
CA GLY A 416 14.69 -32.03 -4.70
C GLY A 416 14.06 -30.69 -5.14
N ARG A 417 12.99 -30.26 -4.46
CA ARG A 417 12.42 -28.91 -4.65
C ARG A 417 13.48 -27.86 -4.26
N GLY A 418 13.65 -26.84 -5.09
CA GLY A 418 14.65 -25.78 -4.86
C GLY A 418 16.10 -26.13 -5.24
N ALA A 419 16.40 -27.36 -5.70
CA ALA A 419 17.76 -27.80 -6.00
C ALA A 419 18.37 -27.23 -7.31
N GLY A 420 17.75 -26.22 -7.94
CA GLY A 420 18.28 -25.62 -9.18
C GLY A 420 18.08 -26.43 -10.47
N LYS A 421 17.15 -27.41 -10.50
CA LYS A 421 16.91 -28.25 -11.69
C LYS A 421 16.62 -27.44 -12.96
N THR A 422 15.65 -26.53 -12.91
CA THR A 422 15.26 -25.73 -14.07
C THR A 422 16.38 -24.78 -14.49
N THR A 423 17.15 -24.28 -13.52
CA THR A 423 18.36 -23.47 -13.75
C THR A 423 19.41 -24.25 -14.52
N ALA A 424 19.72 -25.48 -14.09
CA ALA A 424 20.66 -26.35 -14.78
C ALA A 424 20.16 -26.72 -16.19
N LEU A 425 18.89 -27.13 -16.33
CA LEU A 425 18.30 -27.42 -17.64
C LEU A 425 18.34 -26.20 -18.57
N GLY A 426 17.99 -25.01 -18.06
CA GLY A 426 18.06 -23.76 -18.81
C GLY A 426 19.47 -23.43 -19.28
N SER A 427 20.48 -23.72 -18.46
CA SER A 427 21.88 -23.54 -18.84
C SER A 427 22.34 -24.45 -19.97
N LEU A 428 21.81 -25.68 -20.02
CA LEU A 428 22.12 -26.65 -21.06
C LEU A 428 21.47 -26.30 -22.40
N LEU A 429 20.37 -25.53 -22.41
CA LEU A 429 19.74 -25.09 -23.66
C LEU A 429 20.66 -24.23 -24.52
N TRP A 430 21.61 -23.53 -23.91
CA TRP A 430 22.63 -22.72 -24.60
C TRP A 430 23.65 -23.57 -25.37
N GLU A 431 23.76 -24.85 -25.05
CA GLU A 431 24.70 -25.80 -25.68
C GLU A 431 24.06 -26.55 -26.87
N LEU A 432 22.78 -26.28 -27.16
CA LEU A 432 22.12 -26.87 -28.32
C LEU A 432 22.72 -26.31 -29.62
N PRO A 433 23.00 -27.16 -30.63
CA PRO A 433 23.47 -26.66 -31.91
C PRO A 433 22.48 -25.66 -32.53
N PRO A 434 22.92 -24.54 -33.14
CA PRO A 434 22.06 -23.49 -33.74
C PRO A 434 20.99 -24.00 -34.72
N LYS A 435 21.26 -25.11 -35.40
CA LYS A 435 20.34 -25.73 -36.37
C LYS A 435 19.25 -26.59 -35.71
N THR A 436 19.26 -26.71 -34.39
CA THR A 436 18.34 -27.57 -33.64
C THR A 436 16.98 -26.89 -33.53
N ARG A 437 15.95 -27.54 -34.06
CA ARG A 437 14.57 -27.14 -33.81
C ARG A 437 14.13 -27.70 -32.46
N SER A 438 13.88 -26.83 -31.50
CA SER A 438 13.45 -27.20 -30.16
C SER A 438 11.96 -26.92 -29.94
N ILE A 439 11.30 -27.79 -29.18
CA ILE A 439 9.93 -27.61 -28.70
C ILE A 439 9.97 -27.69 -27.18
N LEU A 440 9.56 -26.61 -26.51
CA LEU A 440 9.51 -26.54 -25.06
C LEU A 440 8.05 -26.69 -24.61
N ILE A 441 7.83 -27.58 -23.65
CA ILE A 441 6.51 -27.81 -23.05
C ILE A 441 6.66 -27.58 -21.55
N GLU A 442 6.03 -26.51 -21.06
CA GLU A 442 6.11 -26.09 -19.66
C GLU A 442 4.72 -25.74 -19.16
N ASP A 443 4.40 -26.14 -17.93
CA ASP A 443 3.16 -25.71 -17.26
C ASP A 443 3.17 -24.20 -16.97
N THR A 444 4.35 -23.66 -16.66
CA THR A 444 4.65 -22.24 -16.51
C THR A 444 5.98 -21.97 -17.18
N PRO A 445 6.07 -21.00 -18.13
CA PRO A 445 7.33 -20.71 -18.81
C PRO A 445 8.46 -20.33 -17.84
N GLU A 446 9.51 -21.14 -17.78
CA GLU A 446 10.67 -20.97 -16.92
C GLU A 446 11.98 -20.86 -17.69
N LEU A 447 12.06 -21.57 -18.81
CA LEU A 447 13.29 -21.71 -19.57
C LEU A 447 13.58 -20.45 -20.40
N PRO A 448 14.87 -20.12 -20.65
CA PRO A 448 15.29 -18.90 -21.33
C PRO A 448 15.07 -18.94 -22.86
N ALA A 449 13.93 -19.48 -23.32
CA ALA A 449 13.67 -19.74 -24.74
C ALA A 449 13.83 -18.50 -25.63
N ALA A 450 13.36 -17.34 -25.19
CA ALA A 450 13.48 -16.09 -25.94
C ALA A 450 14.93 -15.61 -26.04
N ALA A 451 15.71 -15.75 -24.96
CA ALA A 451 17.11 -15.35 -24.93
C ALA A 451 17.98 -16.29 -25.79
N VAL A 452 17.73 -17.60 -25.71
CA VAL A 452 18.40 -18.60 -26.56
C VAL A 452 18.08 -18.33 -28.03
N ALA A 453 16.80 -18.16 -28.39
CA ALA A 453 16.40 -17.87 -29.76
C ALA A 453 16.95 -16.55 -30.31
N ALA A 454 17.15 -15.54 -29.45
CA ALA A 454 17.74 -14.26 -29.85
C ALA A 454 19.25 -14.36 -30.11
N ALA A 455 19.94 -15.36 -29.53
CA ALA A 455 21.38 -15.55 -29.67
C ALA A 455 21.79 -16.30 -30.95
N GLY A 456 20.82 -16.82 -31.71
CA GLY A 456 21.02 -17.63 -32.92
C GLY A 456 20.80 -19.09 -32.65
#